data_AF-A0A2C9KYY0-F1
#
_entry.id   AF-A0A2C9KYY0-F1
#
_cell.length_a   1.000
_cell.length_b   1.000
_cell.length_c   1.000
_cell.angle_alpha   90.00
_cell.angle_beta   90.00
_cell.angle_gamma   90.00
#
_symmetry.space_group_name_H-M   'P 1'
#
loop_
_entity.id
_entity.type
_entity.pdbx_description
1 polymer ?
#
loop_
_entity_poly.entity_id
_entity_poly.type
_entity_poly.pdbx_seq_one_letter_code
_entity_poly.pdbx_strand_id
1 'polypeptide(L)'
;EGKYDLFCSLQQLLDRALQDECQRQFIDETVIRRFRHFGGVRIEDDIAVTETGCELLSVVPRTVEEIELVMAEGRSSHQPLPQEKK
;
A
#
# COMPACT_ATOMS: atom_id res chain seq x y z
N GLU A 1 11.20 30.32 2.38
CA GLU A 1 11.41 28.88 2.11
C GLU A 1 11.23 28.14 3.41
N GLY A 2 10.29 27.19 3.46
CA GLY A 2 9.83 26.59 4.71
C GLY A 2 8.40 27.00 5.02
N LYS A 3 7.50 26.02 4.90
CA LYS A 3 6.33 25.81 5.77
C LYS A 3 5.50 24.65 5.19
N TYR A 4 5.57 23.53 5.89
CA TYR A 4 4.61 22.42 5.87
C TYR A 4 4.51 21.60 4.57
N ASP A 5 5.48 20.71 4.36
CA ASP A 5 5.11 19.38 3.84
C ASP A 5 4.43 18.64 5.01
N LEU A 6 3.12 18.86 5.15
CA LEU A 6 2.26 18.23 6.15
C LEU A 6 1.90 16.78 5.79
N PHE A 7 2.60 16.20 4.81
CA PHE A 7 2.58 14.77 4.53
C PHE A 7 3.92 14.20 4.94
N CYS A 8 3.97 13.58 6.12
CA CYS A 8 5.13 12.85 6.55
C CYS A 8 5.33 11.65 5.60
N SER A 9 6.33 11.74 4.73
CA SER A 9 6.60 10.64 3.80
C SER A 9 7.18 9.44 4.55
N LEU A 10 6.95 8.23 4.05
CA LEU A 10 7.51 6.99 4.63
C LEU A 10 9.03 7.11 4.86
N GLN A 11 9.70 7.80 3.94
CA GLN A 11 11.13 8.09 4.01
C GLN A 11 11.51 8.87 5.27
N GLN A 12 10.78 9.95 5.59
CA GLN A 12 11.04 10.77 6.78
C GLN A 12 10.78 9.99 8.07
N LEU A 13 9.76 9.13 8.11
CA LEU A 13 9.47 8.28 9.26
C LEU A 13 10.58 7.25 9.49
N LEU A 14 11.05 6.61 8.42
CA LEU A 14 12.15 5.66 8.48
C LEU A 14 13.45 6.34 8.94
N ASP A 15 13.74 7.54 8.44
CA ASP A 15 14.93 8.29 8.85
C ASP A 15 14.89 8.65 10.34
N ARG A 16 13.73 9.04 10.86
CA ARG A 16 13.54 9.27 12.31
C ARG A 16 13.73 7.98 13.12
N ALA A 17 13.15 6.87 12.67
CA ALA A 17 13.26 5.58 13.36
C ALA A 17 14.71 5.06 13.41
N LEU A 18 15.51 5.32 12.39
CA LEU A 18 16.94 4.97 12.37
C LEU A 18 17.80 5.87 13.26
N GLN A 19 17.35 7.09 13.56
CA GLN A 19 18.03 8.02 14.47
C GLN A 19 17.66 7.80 15.94
N ASP A 20 16.52 7.17 16.21
CA ASP A 20 16.08 6.81 17.55
C ASP A 20 16.68 5.47 17.97
N GLU A 21 17.55 5.46 18.98
CA GLU A 21 18.20 4.24 19.49
C GLU A 21 17.20 3.17 19.95
N CYS A 22 16.04 3.60 20.49
CA CYS A 22 14.99 2.68 20.93
C CYS A 22 14.36 1.93 19.74
N GLN A 23 14.28 2.56 18.57
CA GLN A 23 13.65 1.98 17.37
C GLN A 23 14.68 1.31 16.44
N ARG A 24 15.86 1.91 16.27
CA ARG A 24 16.93 1.43 15.39
C ARG A 24 17.31 -0.02 15.65
N GLN A 25 17.29 -0.46 16.92
CA GLN A 25 17.62 -1.84 17.28
C GLN A 25 16.74 -2.91 16.61
N PHE A 26 15.57 -2.53 16.08
CA PHE A 26 14.63 -3.43 15.40
C PHE A 26 14.74 -3.37 13.86
N ILE A 27 15.64 -2.54 13.31
CA ILE A 27 15.72 -2.28 11.87
C ILE A 27 17.07 -2.72 11.33
N ASP A 28 17.07 -3.74 10.46
CA ASP A 28 18.25 -4.06 9.66
C ASP A 28 18.40 -3.05 8.52
N GLU A 29 19.37 -2.14 8.67
CA GLU A 29 19.66 -1.09 7.69
C GLU A 29 20.02 -1.63 6.29
N THR A 30 20.64 -2.81 6.22
CA THR A 30 21.04 -3.41 4.95
C THR A 30 19.82 -3.91 4.18
N VAL A 31 18.85 -4.48 4.88
CA VAL A 31 17.62 -5.01 4.31
C VAL A 31 16.66 -3.87 3.97
N ILE A 32 16.44 -2.92 4.88
CA ILE A 32 15.42 -1.86 4.69
C ILE A 32 15.77 -0.92 3.54
N ARG A 33 17.07 -0.76 3.23
CA ARG A 33 17.54 0.09 2.12
C ARG A 33 16.94 -0.33 0.78
N ARG A 34 16.66 -1.62 0.55
CA ARG A 34 16.06 -2.09 -0.71
C ARG A 34 14.60 -1.69 -0.90
N PHE A 35 13.91 -1.35 0.19
CA PHE A 35 12.50 -0.91 0.18
C PHE A 35 12.35 0.62 0.16
N ARG A 36 13.47 1.37 0.21
CA ARG A 36 13.46 2.81 -0.05
C ARG A 36 12.85 3.06 -1.44
N HIS A 37 11.91 4.00 -1.53
CA HIS A 37 11.19 4.35 -2.77
C HIS A 37 10.27 3.26 -3.34
N PHE A 38 10.03 2.16 -2.63
CA PHE A 38 8.99 1.19 -3.01
C PHE A 38 7.60 1.83 -3.04
N GLY A 39 7.40 2.91 -2.26
CA GLY A 39 6.11 3.54 -2.05
C GLY A 39 5.41 2.88 -0.87
N GLY A 40 4.32 2.17 -1.14
CA GLY A 40 3.56 1.43 -0.14
C GLY A 40 2.34 0.77 -0.77
N VAL A 41 1.81 -0.25 -0.09
CA VAL A 41 0.59 -0.94 -0.50
C VAL A 41 -0.48 -0.72 0.56
N ARG A 42 -1.70 -0.38 0.14
CA ARG A 42 -2.87 -0.31 1.00
C ARG A 42 -3.95 -1.22 0.42
N ILE A 43 -4.47 -2.09 1.27
CA ILE A 43 -5.67 -2.90 0.99
C ILE A 43 -6.73 -2.39 1.96
N GLU A 44 -7.89 -2.02 1.43
CA GLU A 44 -8.97 -1.33 2.15
C GLU A 44 -10.29 -2.08 1.92
N ASP A 45 -11.13 -2.10 2.95
CA ASP A 45 -12.40 -2.85 3.00
C ASP A 45 -13.50 -2.04 3.66
N ASP A 46 -14.68 -2.13 3.08
CA ASP A 46 -15.92 -1.70 3.71
C ASP A 46 -16.56 -2.90 4.43
N ILE A 47 -16.89 -2.70 5.71
CA ILE A 47 -17.54 -3.72 6.54
C ILE A 47 -18.78 -3.18 7.24
N ALA A 48 -19.77 -4.05 7.46
CA ALA A 48 -20.91 -3.81 8.34
C ALA A 48 -20.71 -4.55 9.66
N VAL A 49 -20.80 -3.86 10.80
CA VAL A 49 -20.74 -4.48 12.12
C VAL A 49 -22.08 -5.14 12.44
N THR A 50 -22.05 -6.38 12.91
CA THR A 50 -23.23 -7.18 13.27
C THR A 50 -23.13 -7.64 14.73
N GLU A 51 -24.21 -8.23 15.29
CA GLU A 51 -24.22 -8.71 16.68
C GLU A 51 -23.13 -9.76 16.95
N THR A 52 -22.81 -10.60 15.96
CA THR A 52 -21.87 -11.72 16.11
C THR A 52 -20.52 -11.47 15.43
N GLY A 53 -20.28 -10.31 14.82
CA GLY A 53 -19.03 -10.02 14.11
C GLY A 53 -19.14 -8.89 13.09
N CYS A 54 -18.67 -9.12 11.87
CA CYS A 54 -18.80 -8.20 10.74
C CYS A 54 -19.11 -8.93 9.43
N GLU A 55 -19.76 -8.23 8.52
CA GLU A 55 -19.98 -8.63 7.13
C GLU A 55 -19.07 -7.80 6.22
N LEU A 56 -18.35 -8.46 5.31
CA LEU A 56 -17.50 -7.81 4.32
C LEU A 56 -18.32 -7.40 3.10
N LEU A 57 -18.30 -6.10 2.77
CA LEU A 57 -19.04 -5.54 1.62
C LEU A 57 -18.17 -5.40 0.37
N SER A 58 -16.84 -5.32 0.53
CA SER A 58 -15.90 -5.21 -0.60
C SER A 58 -15.63 -6.56 -1.25
N VAL A 59 -16.03 -6.71 -2.52
CA VAL A 59 -15.82 -7.93 -3.32
C VAL A 59 -14.82 -7.65 -4.44
N VAL A 60 -13.54 -7.91 -4.18
CA VAL A 60 -12.42 -7.70 -5.11
C VAL A 60 -11.36 -8.80 -4.93
N PRO A 61 -10.52 -9.11 -5.92
CA PRO A 61 -9.42 -10.09 -5.78
C PRO A 61 -8.40 -9.64 -4.71
N ARG A 62 -7.88 -10.57 -3.90
CA ARG A 62 -7.01 -10.25 -2.75
C ARG A 62 -5.73 -11.05 -2.70
N THR A 63 -5.81 -12.33 -3.02
CA THR A 63 -4.61 -13.17 -3.09
C THR A 63 -3.73 -12.72 -4.24
N VAL A 64 -2.43 -13.03 -4.16
CA VAL A 64 -1.49 -12.71 -5.24
C VAL A 64 -1.97 -13.36 -6.53
N GLU A 65 -2.40 -14.61 -6.45
CA GLU A 65 -2.88 -15.42 -7.56
C GLU A 65 -4.13 -14.83 -8.22
N GLU A 66 -5.13 -14.42 -7.45
CA GLU A 66 -6.35 -13.79 -7.98
C GLU A 66 -6.05 -12.47 -8.69
N ILE A 67 -5.18 -11.64 -8.10
CA ILE A 67 -4.82 -10.35 -8.68
C ILE A 67 -4.05 -10.56 -9.99
N GLU A 68 -3.06 -11.45 -10.00
CA GLU A 68 -2.28 -11.76 -11.19
C GLU A 68 -3.15 -12.30 -12.33
N LEU A 69 -4.11 -13.19 -12.01
CA LEU A 69 -5.06 -13.74 -12.97
C LEU A 69 -5.93 -12.64 -13.60
N VAL A 70 -6.59 -11.81 -12.77
CA VAL A 70 -7.47 -10.73 -13.25
C VAL A 70 -6.69 -9.74 -14.10
N MET A 71 -5.46 -9.38 -13.71
CA MET A 71 -4.63 -8.49 -14.51
C MET A 71 -4.19 -9.11 -15.83
N ALA A 72 -3.91 -10.41 -15.88
CA ALA A 72 -3.56 -11.11 -17.11
C ALA A 72 -4.74 -11.12 -18.09
N GLU A 73 -5.93 -11.48 -17.62
CA GLU A 73 -7.17 -11.46 -18.41
C GLU A 73 -7.49 -10.05 -18.92
N GLY A 74 -7.39 -9.04 -18.06
CA GLY A 74 -7.64 -7.64 -18.41
C GLY A 74 -6.74 -7.14 -19.54
N ARG A 75 -5.44 -7.44 -19.50
CA ARG A 75 -4.49 -7.06 -20.57
C ARG A 75 -4.83 -7.68 -21.93
N SER A 76 -5.36 -8.91 -21.95
CA SER A 76 -5.75 -9.59 -23.19
C SER A 76 -6.96 -8.95 -23.87
N SER A 77 -7.80 -8.23 -23.12
CA SER A 77 -9.07 -7.69 -23.61
C SER A 77 -8.96 -6.34 -24.35
N HIS A 78 -7.79 -5.70 -24.39
CA HIS A 78 -7.51 -4.41 -25.06
C HIS A 78 -8.56 -3.31 -24.79
N GLN A 79 -9.16 -3.30 -23.60
CA GLN A 79 -10.06 -2.23 -23.22
C GLN A 79 -9.26 -0.96 -22.91
N PRO A 80 -9.63 0.20 -23.47
CA PRO A 80 -8.97 1.45 -23.13
C PRO A 80 -9.21 1.75 -21.66
N LEU A 81 -8.16 2.22 -20.98
CA LEU A 81 -8.24 2.58 -19.58
C LEU A 81 -9.26 3.73 -19.40
N PRO A 82 -9.94 3.84 -18.23
CA PRO A 82 -10.85 4.94 -17.98
C PRO A 82 -10.23 6.33 -18.24
N GLN A 83 -8.92 6.47 -18.02
CA GLN A 83 -8.16 7.70 -18.29
C GLN A 83 -7.93 7.97 -19.80
N GLU A 84 -8.10 6.97 -20.65
CA GLU A 84 -7.88 7.05 -22.10
C GLU A 84 -9.19 7.31 -22.87
N LYS A 85 -10.34 7.14 -22.23
CA LYS A 85 -11.67 7.44 -22.78
C LYS A 85 -11.92 8.95 -22.66
N LYS A 86 -11.44 9.72 -23.65
CA LYS A 86 -11.81 11.13 -23.85
C LYS A 86 -13.23 11.28 -24.37
#